data_AF-A0A3Q0DZG7-F1
#
_entry.id   AF-A0A3Q0DZG7-F1
#
_cell.length_a   1.000
_cell.length_b   1.000
_cell.length_c   1.000
_cell.angle_alpha   90.00
_cell.angle_beta   90.00
_cell.angle_gamma   90.00
#
_symmetry.space_group_name_H-M   'P 1'
#
loop_
_entity.id
_entity.type
_entity.pdbx_description
1 polymer ?
#
loop_
_entity_poly.entity_id
_entity_poly.type
_entity_poly.pdbx_seq_one_letter_code
_entity_poly.pdbx_strand_id
1 'polypeptide(L)'
;MEPAGPCASCPAGAAQPARYTCPRCNAPYCSLRCYRAHGACAEDFYRDQVLGELRGRSASPSRLARALRRLRQQRETEDEPDAAGPGGGRPRRGTGAALGGPRAAGPEDPHRGAAWLNGDRSLIKL
;
A
#
# COMPACT_ATOMS: atom_id res chain seq x y z
N MET A 1 -19.85 21.74 13.24
CA MET A 1 -19.72 20.31 13.61
C MET A 1 -18.82 20.28 14.83
N GLU A 2 -19.37 20.01 16.01
CA GLU A 2 -18.57 19.84 17.24
C GLU A 2 -17.63 18.63 17.05
N PRO A 3 -16.36 18.71 17.47
CA PRO A 3 -15.40 17.62 17.29
C PRO A 3 -15.81 16.42 18.13
N ALA A 4 -15.79 15.23 17.53
CA ALA A 4 -16.23 13.96 18.13
C ALA A 4 -15.27 13.39 19.21
N GLY A 5 -14.55 14.25 19.93
CA GLY A 5 -13.52 13.88 20.90
C GLY A 5 -12.13 13.65 20.30
N PRO A 6 -11.17 13.09 21.09
CA PRO A 6 -9.82 12.82 20.62
C PRO A 6 -9.76 11.60 19.68
N CYS A 7 -8.86 11.64 18.71
CA CYS A 7 -8.60 10.52 17.80
C CYS A 7 -8.09 9.28 18.55
N ALA A 8 -8.74 8.14 18.36
CA ALA A 8 -8.42 6.88 19.06
C ALA A 8 -7.15 6.17 18.54
N SER A 9 -6.74 6.45 17.31
CA SER A 9 -5.61 5.77 16.64
C SER A 9 -4.35 6.65 16.53
N CYS A 10 -4.33 7.81 17.19
CA CYS A 10 -3.13 8.64 17.28
C CYS A 10 -2.11 8.00 18.23
N PRO A 11 -0.80 8.21 18.02
CA PRO A 11 0.21 7.88 19.02
C PRO A 11 -0.07 8.60 20.34
N ALA A 12 0.33 7.97 21.45
CA ALA A 12 0.27 8.57 22.78
C ALA A 12 1.03 9.92 22.80
N GLY A 13 0.41 10.95 23.38
CA GLY A 13 0.97 12.30 23.45
C GLY A 13 0.78 13.18 22.21
N ALA A 14 0.19 12.65 21.13
CA ALA A 14 -0.06 13.39 19.89
C ALA A 14 -1.52 13.30 19.40
N ALA A 15 -2.46 13.05 20.32
CA ALA A 15 -3.87 12.94 20.01
C ALA A 15 -4.39 14.25 19.40
N GLN A 16 -4.94 14.15 18.20
CA GLN A 16 -5.58 15.27 17.50
C GLN A 16 -7.10 15.21 17.69
N PRO A 17 -7.81 16.34 17.62
CA PRO A 17 -9.26 16.32 17.60
C PRO A 17 -9.76 15.52 16.40
N ALA A 18 -10.71 14.62 16.63
CA ALA A 18 -11.29 13.82 15.59
C ALA A 18 -12.16 14.67 14.66
N ARG A 19 -12.06 14.35 13.37
CA ARG A 19 -12.83 15.00 12.30
C ARG A 19 -13.88 14.08 11.71
N TYR A 20 -13.70 12.78 11.93
CA TYR A 20 -14.49 11.71 11.34
C TYR A 20 -14.70 10.60 12.36
N THR A 21 -15.66 9.71 12.06
CA THR A 21 -16.07 8.61 12.93
C THR A 21 -16.20 7.34 12.10
N CYS A 22 -15.63 6.23 12.56
CA CYS A 22 -15.73 4.94 11.87
C CYS A 22 -17.19 4.45 11.88
N PRO A 23 -17.82 4.14 10.73
CA PRO A 23 -19.24 3.75 10.69
C PRO A 23 -19.53 2.36 11.25
N ARG A 24 -18.50 1.53 11.48
CA ARG A 24 -18.66 0.16 12.00
C ARG A 24 -18.57 0.07 13.51
N CYS A 25 -17.65 0.82 14.13
CA CYS A 25 -17.38 0.74 15.56
C CYS A 25 -17.51 2.09 16.28
N ASN A 26 -17.86 3.15 15.55
CA ASN A 26 -17.99 4.52 16.05
C ASN A 26 -16.71 5.11 16.64
N ALA A 27 -15.54 4.55 16.34
CA ALA A 27 -14.26 5.08 16.81
C ALA A 27 -13.93 6.42 16.11
N PRO A 28 -13.60 7.48 16.87
CA PRO A 28 -13.24 8.79 16.32
C PRO A 28 -11.82 8.80 15.74
N TYR A 29 -11.62 9.40 14.57
CA TYR A 29 -10.31 9.54 13.91
C TYR A 29 -10.09 10.93 13.25
N CYS A 30 -8.84 11.36 13.16
CA CYS A 30 -8.50 12.70 12.66
C CYS A 30 -8.10 12.75 11.17
N SER A 31 -7.65 11.63 10.59
CA SER A 31 -7.09 11.59 9.23
C SER A 31 -7.17 10.20 8.60
N LEU A 32 -6.95 10.11 7.29
CA LEU A 32 -6.89 8.83 6.57
C LEU A 32 -5.77 7.91 7.10
N ARG A 33 -4.63 8.47 7.54
CA ARG A 33 -3.55 7.69 8.15
C ARG A 33 -4.03 6.98 9.43
N CYS A 34 -4.76 7.71 10.26
CA CYS A 34 -5.38 7.19 11.48
C CYS A 34 -6.45 6.15 11.18
N TYR A 35 -7.28 6.38 10.14
CA TYR A 35 -8.21 5.36 9.67
C TYR A 35 -7.49 4.08 9.23
N ARG A 36 -6.41 4.16 8.45
CA ARG A 36 -5.65 2.97 8.01
C ARG A 36 -4.98 2.22 9.16
N ALA A 37 -4.50 2.94 10.17
CA ALA A 37 -3.93 2.36 11.38
C ALA A 37 -4.99 1.77 12.34
N HIS A 38 -6.28 1.97 12.06
CA HIS A 38 -7.38 1.50 12.90
C HIS A 38 -7.57 -0.03 12.87
N GLY A 39 -6.87 -0.76 11.98
CA GLY A 39 -6.84 -2.22 11.97
C GLY A 39 -8.03 -2.84 11.23
N ALA A 40 -8.69 -3.82 11.85
CA ALA A 40 -9.75 -4.64 11.24
C ALA A 40 -10.84 -3.82 10.55
N CYS A 41 -11.24 -2.69 11.15
CA CYS A 41 -12.20 -1.81 10.51
C CYS A 41 -11.70 -1.27 9.16
N ALA A 42 -10.46 -0.84 9.03
CA ALA A 42 -9.95 -0.43 7.72
C ALA A 42 -9.86 -1.62 6.74
N GLU A 43 -9.42 -2.77 7.23
CA GLU A 43 -9.23 -3.97 6.42
C GLU A 43 -10.54 -4.47 5.80
N ASP A 44 -11.63 -4.63 6.57
CA ASP A 44 -12.87 -5.11 5.95
C ASP A 44 -13.43 -4.09 4.97
N PHE A 45 -13.23 -2.78 5.18
CA PHE A 45 -13.70 -1.76 4.22
C PHE A 45 -13.03 -1.97 2.87
N TYR A 46 -11.70 -2.11 2.88
CA TYR A 46 -10.93 -2.30 1.66
C TYR A 46 -11.24 -3.65 1.01
N ARG A 47 -11.43 -4.71 1.81
CA ARG A 47 -11.85 -6.01 1.32
C ARG A 47 -13.21 -5.93 0.65
N ASP A 48 -14.21 -5.34 1.29
CA ASP A 48 -15.56 -5.20 0.76
C ASP A 48 -15.57 -4.36 -0.52
N GLN A 49 -14.76 -3.31 -0.57
CA GLN A 49 -14.63 -2.47 -1.76
C GLN A 49 -14.05 -3.28 -2.94
N VAL A 50 -12.95 -4.01 -2.72
CA VAL A 50 -12.31 -4.84 -3.77
C VAL A 50 -13.24 -5.97 -4.21
N LEU A 51 -13.83 -6.71 -3.26
CA LEU A 51 -14.76 -7.80 -3.58
C LEU A 51 -16.04 -7.29 -4.26
N GLY A 52 -16.50 -6.09 -3.89
CA GLY A 52 -17.61 -5.40 -4.54
C GLY A 52 -17.29 -5.10 -6.00
N GLU A 53 -16.13 -4.53 -6.29
CA GLU A 53 -15.69 -4.24 -7.66
C GLU A 53 -15.46 -5.49 -8.51
N LEU A 54 -15.03 -6.59 -7.90
CA LEU A 54 -14.84 -7.87 -8.58
C LEU A 54 -16.14 -8.66 -8.79
N ARG A 55 -17.21 -8.35 -8.05
CA ARG A 55 -18.48 -9.06 -8.14
C ARG A 55 -19.05 -8.94 -9.55
N GLY A 56 -19.48 -10.06 -10.13
CA GLY A 56 -20.04 -10.10 -11.48
C GLY A 56 -19.00 -9.98 -12.60
N ARG A 57 -17.72 -9.76 -12.29
CA ARG A 57 -16.63 -9.88 -13.28
C ARG A 57 -16.22 -11.34 -13.41
N SER A 58 -16.28 -11.88 -14.63
CA SER A 58 -15.75 -13.20 -14.96
C SER A 58 -14.60 -13.11 -15.96
N ALA A 59 -13.62 -14.00 -15.82
CA ALA A 59 -12.59 -14.20 -16.82
C ALA A 59 -13.04 -15.30 -17.79
N SER A 60 -12.61 -15.20 -19.07
CA SER A 60 -12.76 -16.33 -19.97
C SER A 60 -11.96 -17.53 -19.45
N PRO A 61 -12.39 -18.77 -19.73
CA PRO A 61 -11.64 -19.97 -19.33
C PRO A 61 -10.17 -19.94 -19.76
N SER A 62 -9.90 -19.38 -20.95
CA SER A 62 -8.54 -19.21 -21.47
C SER A 62 -7.69 -18.22 -20.66
N ARG A 63 -8.27 -17.09 -20.23
CA ARG A 63 -7.58 -16.12 -19.37
C ARG A 63 -7.28 -16.71 -17.99
N LEU A 64 -8.25 -17.42 -17.42
CA LEU A 64 -8.06 -18.11 -16.13
C LEU A 64 -6.97 -19.17 -16.23
N ALA A 65 -7.02 -20.03 -17.25
CA ALA A 65 -6.01 -21.08 -17.46
C ALA A 65 -4.60 -20.48 -17.62
N ARG A 66 -4.46 -19.39 -18.37
CA ARG A 66 -3.18 -18.68 -18.52
C ARG A 66 -2.68 -18.10 -17.19
N ALA A 67 -3.55 -17.51 -16.37
CA ALA A 67 -3.18 -16.96 -15.07
C ALA A 67 -2.72 -18.07 -14.10
N LEU A 68 -3.47 -19.18 -14.03
CA LEU A 68 -3.12 -20.33 -13.18
C LEU A 68 -1.77 -20.96 -13.56
N ARG A 69 -1.46 -21.06 -14.87
CA ARG A 69 -0.14 -21.54 -15.32
C ARG A 69 1.01 -20.65 -14.83
N ARG A 70 0.84 -19.32 -14.86
CA ARG A 70 1.86 -18.37 -14.38
C ARG A 70 2.12 -18.50 -12.88
N LEU A 71 1.05 -18.65 -12.08
CA LEU A 71 1.18 -18.83 -10.63
C LEU A 71 1.93 -20.12 -10.26
N ARG A 72 1.69 -21.21 -11.00
CA ARG A 72 2.43 -22.47 -10.78
C ARG A 72 3.92 -22.33 -11.06
N GLN A 73 4.27 -21.69 -12.19
CA GLN A 73 5.67 -21.44 -12.55
C GLN A 73 6.41 -20.59 -11.51
N GLN A 74 5.75 -19.57 -10.95
CA GLN A 74 6.35 -18.74 -9.90
C GLN A 74 6.68 -19.54 -8.64
N ARG A 75 5.78 -20.44 -8.22
CA ARG A 75 6.00 -21.29 -7.05
C ARG A 75 7.15 -22.27 -7.26
N GLU A 76 7.27 -22.85 -8.47
CA GLU A 76 8.36 -23.76 -8.83
C GLU A 76 9.72 -23.06 -8.83
N THR A 77 9.79 -21.77 -9.18
CA THR A 77 11.04 -20.99 -9.13
C THR A 77 11.47 -20.55 -7.73
N GLU A 78 10.55 -20.55 -6.76
CA GLU A 78 10.83 -20.18 -5.35
C GLU A 78 11.26 -21.38 -4.48
N ASP A 79 11.06 -22.62 -4.96
CA ASP A 79 11.33 -23.87 -4.24
C ASP A 79 12.69 -24.52 -4.61
N GLU A 80 13.56 -23.86 -5.39
CA GLU A 80 14.94 -24.32 -5.57
C GLU A 80 15.71 -24.15 -4.24
N PRO A 81 16.06 -25.25 -3.53
CA PRO A 81 16.85 -25.14 -2.32
C PRO A 81 18.24 -24.63 -2.70
N ASP A 82 18.76 -23.68 -1.91
CA ASP A 82 20.15 -23.28 -1.86
C ASP A 82 21.01 -24.52 -1.51
N ALA A 83 21.25 -25.37 -2.50
CA ALA A 83 22.00 -26.59 -2.38
C ALA A 83 23.48 -26.26 -2.62
N ALA A 84 24.21 -26.28 -1.50
CA ALA A 84 25.65 -26.40 -1.41
C ALA A 84 26.47 -25.22 -1.98
N GLY A 85 26.88 -24.32 -1.08
CA GLY A 85 28.13 -23.60 -1.30
C GLY A 85 29.30 -24.59 -1.38
N PRO A 86 30.16 -24.52 -2.40
CA PRO A 86 31.54 -24.89 -2.25
C PRO A 86 32.30 -23.64 -1.77
N GLY A 87 33.04 -23.82 -0.68
CA GLY A 87 34.02 -22.84 -0.24
C GLY A 87 34.92 -22.42 -1.40
N GLY A 88 34.95 -21.11 -1.66
CA GLY A 88 35.83 -20.47 -2.62
C GLY A 88 36.19 -19.10 -2.09
N GLY A 89 37.02 -19.06 -1.06
CA GLY A 89 37.56 -17.82 -0.52
C GLY A 89 38.26 -17.04 -1.63
N ARG A 90 37.70 -15.89 -2.03
CA ARG A 90 38.36 -14.93 -2.92
C ARG A 90 39.42 -14.18 -2.11
N PRO A 91 40.68 -14.08 -2.58
CA PRO A 91 41.70 -13.37 -1.83
C PRO A 91 41.37 -11.88 -1.78
N ARG A 92 41.46 -11.32 -0.57
CA ARG A 92 41.44 -9.89 -0.32
C ARG A 92 42.64 -9.25 -1.02
N ARG A 93 42.38 -8.44 -2.05
CA ARG A 93 43.36 -7.45 -2.54
C ARG A 93 42.88 -6.09 -2.05
N GLY A 94 43.57 -5.58 -1.03
CA GLY A 94 43.43 -4.20 -0.58
C GLY A 94 44.55 -3.35 -1.14
N THR A 95 44.18 -2.16 -1.61
CA THR A 95 44.83 -0.84 -1.64
C THR A 95 43.92 0.01 -2.54
N GLY A 96 43.59 1.27 -2.36
CA GLY A 96 43.97 2.38 -1.48
C GLY A 96 43.17 3.60 -2.00
N ALA A 97 43.04 4.62 -1.16
CA ALA A 97 42.16 5.79 -1.28
C ALA A 97 42.13 6.57 -2.62
N ALA A 98 40.98 7.17 -2.94
CA ALA A 98 40.85 8.60 -3.30
C ALA A 98 39.38 9.06 -3.37
N LEU A 99 39.03 9.95 -2.43
CA LEU A 99 38.35 11.25 -2.59
C LEU A 99 37.01 11.35 -3.35
N GLY A 100 36.07 12.05 -2.69
CA GLY A 100 34.67 12.17 -3.09
C GLY A 100 34.39 13.08 -4.28
N GLY A 101 33.22 12.82 -4.88
CA GLY A 101 32.55 13.69 -5.84
C GLY A 101 31.08 13.90 -5.42
N PRO A 102 30.48 15.07 -5.73
CA PRO A 102 29.14 15.43 -5.26
C PRO A 102 28.04 14.58 -5.92
N ARG A 103 27.02 14.24 -5.11
CA ARG A 103 25.80 13.55 -5.54
C ARG A 103 25.05 14.46 -6.53
N ALA A 104 24.91 14.01 -7.77
CA ALA A 104 23.94 14.57 -8.70
C ALA A 104 22.52 14.36 -8.12
N ALA A 105 21.79 15.45 -7.92
CA ALA A 105 20.36 15.41 -7.70
C ALA A 105 19.69 14.87 -8.97
N GLY A 106 19.02 13.72 -8.86
CA GLY A 106 18.19 13.20 -9.94
C GLY A 106 17.02 14.15 -10.23
N PRO A 107 16.49 14.15 -11.47
CA PRO A 107 15.40 15.03 -11.85
C PRO A 107 14.17 14.74 -10.99
N GLU A 108 13.69 15.79 -10.34
CA GLU A 108 12.38 15.93 -9.72
C GLU A 108 11.26 15.49 -10.68
N ASP A 109 10.48 14.50 -10.26
CA ASP A 109 9.29 14.01 -10.99
C ASP A 109 8.14 15.02 -10.83
N PRO A 110 7.69 15.68 -11.91
CA PRO A 110 6.65 16.70 -11.85
C PRO A 110 5.23 16.12 -11.79
N HIS A 111 5.04 14.80 -11.71
CA HIS A 111 3.70 14.17 -11.67
C HIS A 111 3.09 14.04 -10.26
N ARG A 112 3.55 14.85 -9.30
CA ARG A 112 2.80 15.15 -8.07
C ARG A 112 1.57 16.01 -8.40
N GLY A 113 0.55 15.38 -8.97
CA GLY A 113 -0.66 16.10 -9.39
C GLY A 113 -1.72 15.24 -10.06
N ALA A 114 -2.07 14.07 -9.52
CA ALA A 114 -3.30 13.39 -9.91
C ALA A 114 -4.50 14.18 -9.36
N ALA A 115 -5.00 15.08 -10.19
CA ALA A 115 -6.25 15.80 -10.02
C ALA A 115 -7.39 14.78 -9.91
N TRP A 116 -8.00 14.68 -8.72
CA TRP A 116 -9.32 14.10 -8.56
C TRP A 116 -10.34 15.18 -8.95
N LEU A 117 -10.52 15.37 -10.26
CA LEU A 117 -11.56 16.25 -10.78
C LEU A 117 -12.43 15.46 -11.76
N ASN A 118 -13.71 15.43 -11.38
CA ASN A 118 -14.91 15.25 -12.19
C ASN A 118 -15.52 13.83 -12.23
N GLY A 119 -16.55 13.69 -11.38
CA GLY A 119 -17.59 12.67 -11.44
C GLY A 119 -18.85 13.21 -10.76
N ASP A 120 -19.57 14.06 -11.49
CA ASP A 120 -20.99 14.41 -11.35
C ASP A 120 -21.55 14.85 -9.99
N ARG A 121 -21.47 16.16 -9.75
CA ARG A 121 -22.40 16.89 -8.88
C ARG A 121 -23.67 17.21 -9.67
N SER A 122 -24.55 16.22 -9.80
CA SER A 122 -25.92 16.41 -10.29
C SER A 122 -26.94 16.14 -9.17
N LEU A 123 -27.62 17.23 -8.79
CA LEU A 123 -28.97 17.30 -8.23
C LEU A 123 -29.32 16.42 -7.01
N ILE A 124 -29.33 17.03 -5.83
CA ILE A 124 -30.53 17.02 -4.97
C ILE A 124 -30.77 18.46 -4.53
N LYS A 125 -31.60 19.17 -5.29
CA LYS A 125 -32.36 20.33 -4.81
C LYS A 125 -33.78 19.82 -4.56
N LEU A 126 -34.20 19.81 -3.30
CA LEU A 126 -35.52 20.12 -2.74
C LEU A 126 -35.52 19.65 -1.29
#